data_AF-A0A0F8XZJ5-F1
#
_entry.id   AF-A0A0F8XZJ5-F1
#
_cell.length_a   1.000
_cell.length_b   1.000
_cell.length_c   1.000
_cell.angle_alpha   90.00
_cell.angle_beta   90.00
_cell.angle_gamma   90.00
#
_symmetry.space_group_name_H-M   'P 1'
#
loop_
_entity.id
_entity.type
_entity.pdbx_description
1 polymer ?
#
loop_
_entity_poly.entity_id
_entity_poly.type
_entity_poly.pdbx_seq_one_letter_code
_entity_poly.pdbx_strand_id
1 'polypeptide(L)'
;MSIIEQKVAKVAESTNDDQNRRAQFASGGKAAGAEKKELFRFEGPPNRKEILNFTNQLSIMIRAGISLQESLESIGSQTEKVKFKVIILDLKARIEAGESFSQALRAYPDVFSSLYMNMVAAAEISGSLSSMLQKLAEYLDQEAETRSQVVGAMVYPLIIAGMAVVTVLFMLIFVLPRFLLVFAGNEDMLPAPTKIIMA
;
A
#
# COMPACT_ATOMS: atom_id res chain seq x y z
N MET A 1 -61.25 -43.05 12.97
CA MET A 1 -59.77 -43.06 12.89
C MET A 1 -59.30 -41.87 12.04
N SER A 2 -59.64 -40.61 12.37
CA SER A 2 -59.41 -39.48 11.43
C SER A 2 -59.26 -38.06 12.01
N ILE A 3 -59.01 -37.86 13.31
CA ILE A 3 -58.82 -36.49 13.85
C ILE A 3 -57.52 -36.34 14.67
N ILE A 4 -57.01 -37.43 15.26
CA ILE A 4 -55.78 -37.37 16.07
C ILE A 4 -54.54 -37.23 15.18
N GLU A 5 -54.45 -37.93 14.05
CA GLU A 5 -53.27 -37.85 13.16
C GLU A 5 -53.14 -36.52 12.41
N GLN A 6 -54.25 -35.88 12.01
CA GLN A 6 -54.20 -34.56 11.39
C GLN A 6 -53.71 -33.47 12.36
N LYS A 7 -54.00 -33.61 13.65
CA LYS A 7 -53.56 -32.64 14.66
C LYS A 7 -52.07 -32.82 15.00
N VAL A 8 -51.55 -34.05 14.94
CA VAL A 8 -50.12 -34.35 15.14
C VAL A 8 -49.28 -33.90 13.93
N ALA A 9 -49.75 -34.13 12.70
CA ALA A 9 -49.07 -33.67 11.49
C ALA A 9 -48.99 -32.12 11.40
N LYS A 10 -50.06 -31.41 11.79
CA LYS A 10 -50.13 -29.94 11.72
C LYS A 10 -49.24 -29.25 12.78
N VAL A 11 -48.99 -29.92 13.91
CA VAL A 11 -48.05 -29.43 14.95
C VAL A 11 -46.59 -29.67 14.54
N ALA A 12 -46.32 -30.74 13.79
CA ALA A 12 -44.99 -31.00 13.24
C ALA A 12 -44.60 -29.98 12.14
N GLU A 13 -45.56 -29.57 11.30
CA GLU A 13 -45.35 -28.53 10.27
C GLU A 13 -45.12 -27.13 10.86
N SER A 14 -45.91 -26.72 11.87
CA SER A 14 -45.74 -25.40 12.51
C SER A 14 -44.43 -25.26 13.28
N THR A 15 -43.89 -26.39 13.79
CA THR A 15 -42.61 -26.41 14.50
C THR A 15 -41.43 -26.23 13.55
N ASN A 16 -41.54 -26.71 12.30
CA ASN A 16 -40.49 -26.64 11.28
C ASN A 16 -40.42 -25.23 10.64
N ASP A 17 -41.58 -24.59 10.48
CA ASP A 17 -41.69 -23.22 9.95
C ASP A 17 -41.11 -22.17 10.92
N ASP A 18 -41.33 -22.35 12.23
CA ASP A 18 -40.72 -21.52 13.26
C ASP A 18 -39.20 -21.73 13.38
N GLN A 19 -38.71 -22.94 13.09
CA GLN A 19 -37.28 -23.25 13.06
C GLN A 19 -36.58 -22.61 11.85
N ASN A 20 -37.21 -22.63 10.67
CA ASN A 20 -36.68 -22.01 9.46
C ASN A 20 -36.68 -20.47 9.53
N ARG A 21 -37.72 -19.87 10.13
CA ARG A 21 -37.75 -18.42 10.41
C ARG A 21 -36.64 -18.03 11.39
N ARG A 22 -36.42 -18.80 12.46
CA ARG A 22 -35.32 -18.57 13.40
C ARG A 22 -33.93 -18.72 12.78
N ALA A 23 -33.75 -19.64 11.83
CA ALA A 23 -32.51 -19.83 11.07
C ALA A 23 -32.21 -18.65 10.12
N GLN A 24 -33.24 -18.05 9.50
CA GLN A 24 -33.09 -16.85 8.66
C GLN A 24 -32.75 -15.58 9.47
N PHE A 25 -33.30 -15.41 10.67
CA PHE A 25 -32.95 -14.26 11.53
C PHE A 25 -31.55 -14.37 12.15
N ALA A 26 -31.03 -15.60 12.35
CA ALA A 26 -29.69 -15.83 12.90
C ALA A 26 -28.55 -15.64 11.88
N SER A 27 -28.83 -15.73 10.57
CA SER A 27 -27.83 -15.52 9.51
C SER A 27 -27.67 -14.06 9.07
N GLY A 28 -28.71 -13.23 9.23
CA GLY A 28 -28.67 -11.80 8.86
C GLY A 28 -27.79 -10.92 9.75
N GLY A 29 -27.48 -11.34 10.98
CA GLY A 29 -26.68 -10.55 11.93
C GLY A 29 -25.15 -10.67 11.79
N LYS A 30 -24.65 -11.73 11.14
CA LYS A 30 -23.20 -11.99 11.05
C LYS A 30 -22.53 -11.37 9.82
N ALA A 31 -23.26 -11.11 8.75
CA ALA A 31 -22.71 -10.48 7.54
C ALA A 31 -22.39 -8.99 7.73
N ALA A 32 -23.27 -8.25 8.43
CA ALA A 32 -23.11 -6.81 8.65
C ALA A 32 -21.95 -6.44 9.60
N GLY A 33 -21.48 -7.39 10.42
CA GLY A 33 -20.37 -7.21 11.35
C GLY A 33 -18.99 -7.51 10.75
N ALA A 34 -18.92 -8.34 9.71
CA ALA A 34 -17.67 -8.73 9.06
C ALA A 34 -17.18 -7.65 8.09
N GLU A 35 -18.08 -6.99 7.34
CA GLU A 35 -17.71 -5.87 6.45
C GLU A 35 -17.09 -4.69 7.22
N LYS A 36 -17.61 -4.39 8.41
CA LYS A 36 -17.09 -3.29 9.24
C LYS A 36 -15.70 -3.56 9.84
N LYS A 37 -15.29 -4.83 9.93
CA LYS A 37 -14.03 -5.23 10.55
C LYS A 37 -12.85 -5.22 9.56
N GLU A 38 -13.12 -5.50 8.29
CA GLU A 38 -12.15 -5.34 7.18
C GLU A 38 -11.91 -3.84 6.86
N LEU A 39 -12.87 -2.97 7.15
CA LEU A 39 -12.80 -1.53 6.90
C LEU A 39 -11.73 -0.80 7.75
N PHE A 40 -11.28 -1.42 8.85
CA PHE A 40 -10.33 -0.83 9.80
C PHE A 40 -8.91 -1.41 9.72
N ARG A 41 -8.52 -1.96 8.56
CA ARG A 41 -7.10 -2.23 8.30
C ARG A 41 -6.40 -0.87 8.16
N PHE A 42 -5.52 -0.55 9.11
CA PHE A 42 -4.68 0.66 9.06
C PHE A 42 -3.64 0.51 7.95
N GLU A 43 -4.10 0.57 6.70
CA GLU A 43 -3.22 0.53 5.53
C GLU A 43 -2.57 1.90 5.35
N GLY A 44 -1.32 1.94 4.89
CA GLY A 44 -0.67 3.20 4.53
C GLY A 44 -1.38 3.88 3.36
N PRO A 45 -1.05 5.15 3.06
CA PRO A 45 -1.50 5.79 1.83
C PRO A 45 -1.12 4.95 0.59
N PRO A 46 -1.88 5.06 -0.52
CA PRO A 46 -1.56 4.36 -1.75
C PRO A 46 -0.13 4.65 -2.19
N ASN A 47 0.56 3.61 -2.66
CA ASN A 47 1.93 3.78 -3.12
C ASN A 47 1.92 4.38 -4.54
N ARG A 48 2.98 5.08 -4.93
CA ARG A 48 3.11 5.65 -6.28
C ARG A 48 2.93 4.61 -7.39
N LYS A 49 3.39 3.37 -7.17
CA LYS A 49 3.19 2.24 -8.10
C LYS A 49 1.71 1.89 -8.30
N GLU A 50 0.88 2.03 -7.27
CA GLU A 50 -0.56 1.78 -7.39
C GLU A 50 -1.26 2.90 -8.14
N ILE A 51 -0.84 4.16 -7.92
CA ILE A 51 -1.33 5.31 -8.69
C ILE A 51 -0.95 5.15 -10.16
N LEU A 52 0.27 4.72 -10.46
CA LEU A 52 0.72 4.40 -11.81
C LEU A 52 -0.15 3.29 -12.45
N ASN A 53 -0.35 2.17 -11.76
CA ASN A 53 -1.17 1.07 -12.26
C ASN A 53 -2.63 1.51 -12.51
N PHE A 54 -3.20 2.26 -11.57
CA PHE A 54 -4.53 2.88 -11.71
C PHE A 54 -4.60 3.76 -12.95
N THR A 55 -3.63 4.66 -13.14
CA THR A 55 -3.60 5.60 -14.28
C THR A 55 -3.45 4.85 -15.60
N ASN A 56 -2.61 3.81 -15.66
CA ASN A 56 -2.44 2.96 -16.83
C ASN A 56 -3.74 2.21 -17.18
N GLN A 57 -4.37 1.54 -16.21
CA GLN A 57 -5.62 0.82 -16.43
C GLN A 57 -6.74 1.76 -16.88
N LEU A 58 -6.83 2.94 -16.25
CA LEU A 58 -7.79 3.97 -16.61
C LEU A 58 -7.55 4.46 -18.05
N SER A 59 -6.30 4.77 -18.41
CA SER A 59 -5.94 5.17 -19.77
C SER A 59 -6.35 4.13 -20.82
N ILE A 60 -6.07 2.84 -20.56
CA ILE A 60 -6.39 1.74 -21.47
C ILE A 60 -7.90 1.64 -21.69
N MET A 61 -8.69 1.67 -20.61
CA MET A 61 -10.15 1.54 -20.72
C MET A 61 -10.81 2.76 -21.36
N ILE A 62 -10.36 3.97 -21.02
CA ILE A 62 -10.88 5.20 -21.61
C ILE A 62 -10.51 5.29 -23.10
N ARG A 63 -9.33 4.78 -23.50
CA ARG A 63 -8.98 4.62 -24.93
C ARG A 63 -9.81 3.54 -25.62
N ALA A 64 -10.20 2.49 -24.91
CA ALA A 64 -11.09 1.45 -25.43
C ALA A 64 -12.56 1.92 -25.55
N GLY A 65 -12.87 3.15 -25.13
CA GLY A 65 -14.22 3.73 -25.21
C GLY A 65 -15.12 3.33 -24.04
N ILE A 66 -14.58 2.70 -23.00
CA ILE A 66 -15.31 2.41 -21.76
C ILE A 66 -15.57 3.74 -21.03
N SER A 67 -16.75 3.88 -20.43
CA SER A 67 -17.10 5.10 -19.69
C SER A 67 -16.19 5.31 -18.47
N LEU A 68 -16.02 6.56 -18.04
CA LEU A 68 -15.20 6.89 -16.86
C LEU A 68 -15.74 6.27 -15.57
N GLN A 69 -17.06 6.24 -15.41
CA GLN A 69 -17.71 5.67 -14.22
C GLN A 69 -17.49 4.15 -14.13
N GLU A 70 -17.73 3.44 -15.23
CA GLU A 70 -17.52 1.99 -15.32
C GLU A 70 -16.04 1.63 -15.17
N SER A 71 -15.16 2.46 -15.73
CA SER A 71 -13.72 2.33 -15.56
C SER A 71 -13.30 2.39 -14.09
N LEU A 72 -13.79 3.39 -13.35
CA LEU A 72 -13.49 3.55 -11.93
C LEU A 72 -14.06 2.41 -11.09
N GLU A 73 -15.26 1.92 -11.42
CA GLU A 73 -15.85 0.75 -10.76
C GLU A 73 -15.00 -0.51 -10.95
N SER A 74 -14.62 -0.79 -12.20
CA SER A 74 -13.79 -1.94 -12.54
C SER A 74 -12.45 -1.91 -11.82
N ILE A 75 -11.74 -0.78 -11.83
CA ILE A 75 -10.44 -0.65 -11.14
C ILE A 75 -10.61 -0.71 -9.62
N GLY A 76 -11.66 -0.09 -9.07
CA GLY A 76 -11.97 -0.13 -7.65
C GLY A 76 -12.25 -1.55 -7.15
N SER A 77 -12.91 -2.38 -7.97
CA SER A 77 -13.16 -3.79 -7.64
C SER A 77 -11.89 -4.65 -7.60
N GLN A 78 -10.91 -4.31 -8.44
CA GLN A 78 -9.64 -5.03 -8.58
C GLN A 78 -8.55 -4.53 -7.63
N THR A 79 -8.76 -3.38 -6.99
CA THR A 79 -7.77 -2.77 -6.09
C THR A 79 -7.71 -3.53 -4.76
N GLU A 80 -6.53 -4.07 -4.44
CA GLU A 80 -6.30 -4.84 -3.21
C GLU A 80 -6.32 -3.97 -1.94
N LYS A 81 -5.77 -2.74 -2.02
CA LYS A 81 -5.74 -1.82 -0.88
C LYS A 81 -7.11 -1.22 -0.62
N VAL A 82 -7.65 -1.49 0.56
CA VAL A 82 -8.93 -1.01 1.05
C VAL A 82 -9.00 0.52 1.01
N LYS A 83 -7.95 1.22 1.49
CA LYS A 83 -7.94 2.70 1.46
C LYS A 83 -8.03 3.28 0.06
N PHE A 84 -7.27 2.72 -0.88
CA PHE A 84 -7.28 3.22 -2.26
C PHE A 84 -8.57 2.87 -2.98
N LYS A 85 -9.12 1.68 -2.72
CA LYS A 85 -10.45 1.28 -3.18
C LYS A 85 -11.54 2.26 -2.74
N VAL A 86 -11.55 2.66 -1.45
CA VAL A 86 -12.52 3.65 -0.95
C VAL A 86 -12.38 4.98 -1.69
N ILE A 87 -11.15 5.45 -1.94
CA ILE A 87 -10.90 6.67 -2.71
C ILE A 87 -11.44 6.55 -4.13
N ILE A 88 -11.16 5.44 -4.84
CA ILE A 88 -11.63 5.23 -6.22
C ILE A 88 -13.16 5.18 -6.29
N LEU A 89 -13.80 4.52 -5.33
CA LEU A 89 -15.26 4.45 -5.27
C LEU A 89 -15.90 5.80 -4.91
N ASP A 90 -15.26 6.63 -4.07
CA ASP A 90 -15.70 8.00 -3.82
C ASP A 90 -15.54 8.88 -5.07
N LEU A 91 -14.43 8.74 -5.81
CA LEU A 91 -14.23 9.40 -7.11
C LEU A 91 -15.36 9.05 -8.09
N LYS A 92 -15.75 7.78 -8.17
CA LYS A 92 -16.91 7.33 -8.96
C LYS A 92 -18.17 8.05 -8.50
N ALA A 93 -18.49 8.02 -7.20
CA ALA A 93 -19.70 8.62 -6.65
C ALA A 93 -19.78 10.13 -6.91
N ARG A 94 -18.66 10.85 -6.85
CA ARG A 94 -18.58 12.28 -7.19
C ARG A 94 -18.86 12.57 -8.66
N ILE A 95 -18.32 11.75 -9.55
CA ILE A 95 -18.54 11.87 -10.99
C ILE A 95 -20.00 11.52 -11.34
N GLU A 96 -20.59 10.53 -10.66
CA GLU A 96 -22.02 10.22 -10.78
C GLU A 96 -22.91 11.35 -10.25
N ALA A 97 -22.46 12.09 -9.22
CA ALA A 97 -23.12 13.29 -8.73
C ALA A 97 -22.96 14.51 -9.65
N GLY A 98 -22.15 14.40 -10.72
CA GLY A 98 -21.96 15.45 -11.73
C GLY A 98 -20.75 16.35 -11.51
N GLU A 99 -19.87 16.04 -10.54
CA GLU A 99 -18.57 16.73 -10.43
C GLU A 99 -17.67 16.35 -11.62
N SER A 100 -16.83 17.30 -12.07
CA SER A 100 -15.81 16.95 -13.07
C SER A 100 -14.76 16.02 -12.47
N PHE A 101 -14.10 15.21 -13.29
CA PHE A 101 -13.05 14.29 -12.82
C PHE A 101 -11.92 15.05 -12.14
N SER A 102 -11.50 16.20 -12.68
CA SER A 102 -10.50 17.05 -12.04
C SER A 102 -10.95 17.63 -10.71
N GLN A 103 -12.25 17.91 -10.51
CA GLN A 103 -12.80 18.35 -9.22
C GLN A 103 -12.81 17.19 -8.22
N ALA A 104 -13.25 16.01 -8.64
CA ALA A 104 -13.25 14.82 -7.80
C ALA A 104 -11.83 14.47 -7.30
N LEU A 105 -10.81 14.57 -8.18
CA LEU A 105 -9.41 14.34 -7.80
C LEU A 105 -8.88 15.36 -6.78
N ARG A 106 -9.37 16.61 -6.81
CA ARG A 106 -8.97 17.67 -5.84
C ARG A 106 -9.41 17.38 -4.41
N ALA A 107 -10.37 16.49 -4.19
CA ALA A 107 -10.71 16.02 -2.85
C ALA A 107 -9.57 15.20 -2.20
N TYR A 108 -8.60 14.74 -2.99
CA TYR A 108 -7.52 13.85 -2.55
C TYR A 108 -6.10 14.37 -2.92
N PRO A 109 -5.69 15.56 -2.42
CA PRO A 109 -4.39 16.15 -2.73
C PRO A 109 -3.20 15.35 -2.18
N ASP A 110 -3.42 14.52 -1.16
CA ASP A 110 -2.39 13.65 -0.58
C ASP A 110 -2.03 12.47 -1.48
N VAL A 111 -2.90 12.15 -2.46
CA VAL A 111 -2.75 11.01 -3.37
C VAL A 111 -2.39 11.50 -4.77
N PHE A 112 -3.12 12.48 -5.29
CA PHE A 112 -2.90 13.01 -6.64
C PHE A 112 -2.16 14.35 -6.56
N SER A 113 -1.02 14.45 -7.26
CA SER A 113 -0.22 15.68 -7.28
C SER A 113 -0.95 16.82 -8.00
N SER A 114 -0.56 18.06 -7.71
CA SER A 114 -1.08 19.24 -8.41
C SER A 114 -0.90 19.17 -9.92
N LEU A 115 0.24 18.63 -10.38
CA LEU A 115 0.50 18.38 -11.81
C LEU A 115 -0.52 17.41 -12.41
N TYR A 116 -0.78 16.28 -11.72
CA TYR A 116 -1.77 15.30 -12.15
C TYR A 116 -3.16 15.94 -12.32
N MET A 117 -3.62 16.67 -11.30
CA MET A 117 -4.94 17.32 -11.31
C MET A 117 -5.06 18.37 -12.42
N ASN A 118 -4.02 19.17 -12.65
CA ASN A 118 -4.01 20.21 -13.67
C ASN A 118 -3.98 19.65 -15.10
N MET A 119 -3.26 18.55 -15.32
CA MET A 119 -3.24 17.88 -16.62
C MET A 119 -4.60 17.25 -16.94
N VAL A 120 -5.23 16.61 -15.96
CA VAL A 120 -6.60 16.10 -16.11
C VAL A 120 -7.58 17.24 -16.39
N ALA A 121 -7.51 18.35 -15.64
CA ALA A 121 -8.39 19.50 -15.87
C ALA A 121 -8.25 20.07 -17.28
N ALA A 122 -7.02 20.23 -17.77
CA ALA A 122 -6.78 20.69 -19.14
C ALA A 122 -7.36 19.72 -20.19
N ALA A 123 -7.24 18.42 -19.93
CA ALA A 123 -7.72 17.38 -20.83
C ALA A 123 -9.24 17.20 -20.85
N GLU A 124 -9.91 17.45 -19.72
CA GLU A 124 -11.37 17.51 -19.66
C GLU A 124 -11.89 18.67 -20.52
N ILE A 125 -11.27 19.85 -20.42
CA ILE A 125 -11.66 21.04 -21.19
C ILE A 125 -11.41 20.84 -22.68
N SER A 126 -10.30 20.21 -23.06
CA SER A 126 -9.97 19.95 -24.47
C SER A 126 -10.68 18.72 -25.06
N GLY A 127 -11.40 17.94 -24.24
CA GLY A 127 -12.02 16.68 -24.65
C GLY A 127 -11.01 15.58 -25.00
N SER A 128 -9.73 15.74 -24.64
CA SER A 128 -8.65 14.83 -24.99
C SER A 128 -8.16 14.03 -23.78
N LEU A 129 -9.10 13.54 -22.95
CA LEU A 129 -8.79 12.82 -21.72
C LEU A 129 -8.01 11.54 -21.98
N SER A 130 -8.36 10.76 -23.01
CA SER A 130 -7.71 9.49 -23.34
C SER A 130 -6.22 9.66 -23.67
N SER A 131 -5.86 10.68 -24.46
CA SER A 131 -4.47 10.92 -24.84
C SER A 131 -3.67 11.55 -23.70
N MET A 132 -4.31 12.34 -22.83
CA MET A 132 -3.64 12.93 -21.68
C MET A 132 -3.37 11.90 -20.59
N LEU A 133 -4.32 11.01 -20.30
CA LEU A 133 -4.11 9.91 -19.33
C LEU A 133 -2.98 8.97 -19.77
N GLN A 134 -2.85 8.71 -21.07
CA GLN A 134 -1.72 7.96 -21.63
C GLN A 134 -0.38 8.63 -21.33
N LYS A 135 -0.24 9.92 -21.65
CA LYS A 135 0.96 10.71 -21.37
C LYS A 135 1.24 10.82 -19.87
N LEU A 136 0.19 10.90 -19.05
CA LEU A 136 0.31 10.96 -17.61
C LEU A 136 0.81 9.63 -17.04
N ALA A 137 0.35 8.50 -17.58
CA ALA A 137 0.85 7.19 -17.21
C ALA A 137 2.31 6.99 -17.62
N GLU A 138 2.69 7.39 -18.84
CA GLU A 138 4.09 7.38 -19.31
C GLU A 138 4.99 8.25 -18.43
N TYR A 139 4.52 9.44 -18.03
CA TYR A 139 5.25 10.32 -17.12
C TYR A 139 5.46 9.67 -15.74
N LEU A 140 4.42 9.09 -15.15
CA LEU A 140 4.50 8.41 -13.86
C LEU A 140 5.42 7.17 -13.93
N ASP A 141 5.44 6.47 -15.06
CA ASP A 141 6.29 5.31 -15.27
C ASP A 141 7.77 5.71 -15.36
N GLN A 142 8.08 6.75 -16.13
CA GLN A 142 9.44 7.31 -16.22
C GLN A 142 9.93 7.83 -14.86
N GLU A 143 9.06 8.48 -14.07
CA GLU A 143 9.39 8.92 -12.72
C GLU A 143 9.69 7.73 -11.80
N ALA A 144 8.89 6.66 -11.90
CA ALA A 144 9.08 5.44 -11.13
C ALA A 144 10.38 4.71 -11.52
N GLU A 145 10.68 4.62 -12.82
CA GLU A 145 11.89 4.00 -13.35
C GLU A 145 13.14 4.75 -12.89
N THR A 146 13.16 6.08 -13.08
CA THR A 146 14.28 6.94 -12.65
C THR A 146 14.55 6.76 -11.16
N ARG A 147 13.51 6.72 -10.34
CA ARG A 147 13.64 6.50 -8.91
C ARG A 147 14.16 5.10 -8.60
N SER A 148 13.68 4.07 -9.29
CA SER A 148 14.15 2.69 -9.13
C SER A 148 15.64 2.57 -9.47
N GLN A 149 16.10 3.23 -10.54
CA GLN A 149 17.51 3.28 -10.91
C GLN A 149 18.36 3.96 -9.82
N VAL A 150 17.90 5.10 -9.29
CA VAL A 150 18.57 5.81 -8.18
C VAL A 150 18.65 4.93 -6.93
N VAL A 151 17.54 4.30 -6.53
CA VAL A 151 17.52 3.40 -5.37
C VAL A 151 18.45 2.21 -5.60
N GLY A 152 18.42 1.59 -6.79
CA GLY A 152 19.30 0.49 -7.16
C GLY A 152 20.78 0.86 -7.09
N ALA A 153 21.17 2.04 -7.58
CA ALA A 153 22.54 2.53 -7.50
C ALA A 153 23.02 2.79 -6.06
N MET A 154 22.11 3.11 -5.14
CA MET A 154 22.44 3.37 -3.72
C MET A 154 22.63 2.10 -2.88
N VAL A 155 22.16 0.93 -3.35
CA VAL A 155 22.28 -0.33 -2.60
C VAL A 155 23.74 -0.73 -2.38
N TYR A 156 24.57 -0.65 -3.43
CA TYR A 156 25.97 -1.05 -3.34
C TYR A 156 26.80 -0.17 -2.37
N PRO A 157 26.75 1.18 -2.45
CA PRO A 157 27.38 2.05 -1.45
C PRO A 157 26.92 1.77 -0.02
N LEU A 158 25.63 1.51 0.20
CA LEU A 158 25.07 1.27 1.53
C LEU A 158 25.64 -0.02 2.15
N ILE A 159 25.76 -1.09 1.37
CA ILE A 159 26.31 -2.38 1.84
C ILE A 159 27.77 -2.20 2.24
N ILE A 160 28.60 -1.56 1.40
CA ILE A 160 30.02 -1.35 1.68
C ILE A 160 30.21 -0.43 2.89
N ALA A 161 29.46 0.67 2.96
CA ALA A 161 29.49 1.57 4.11
C ALA A 161 29.11 0.84 5.41
N GLY A 162 28.07 0.00 5.37
CA GLY A 162 27.67 -0.84 6.49
C GLY A 162 28.78 -1.80 6.92
N MET A 163 29.41 -2.51 5.98
CA MET A 163 30.53 -3.41 6.25
C MET A 163 31.74 -2.67 6.84
N ALA A 164 32.06 -1.48 6.33
CA ALA A 164 33.14 -0.65 6.85
C ALA A 164 32.88 -0.25 8.32
N VAL A 165 31.67 0.23 8.64
CA VAL A 165 31.28 0.60 10.01
C VAL A 165 31.36 -0.60 10.94
N VAL A 166 30.84 -1.76 10.52
CA VAL A 166 30.90 -3.00 11.32
C VAL A 166 32.35 -3.42 11.57
N THR A 167 33.21 -3.34 10.55
CA THR A 167 34.64 -3.71 10.67
C THR A 167 35.38 -2.78 11.63
N VAL A 168 35.15 -1.48 11.55
CA VAL A 168 35.77 -0.49 12.46
C VAL A 168 35.31 -0.72 13.90
N LEU A 169 34.01 -0.92 14.12
CA LEU A 169 33.47 -1.23 15.45
C LEU A 169 34.05 -2.54 16.01
N PHE A 170 34.15 -3.57 15.18
CA PHE A 170 34.79 -4.83 15.55
C PHE A 170 36.24 -4.63 15.99
N MET A 171 37.03 -3.85 15.24
CA MET A 171 38.40 -3.51 15.63
C MET A 171 38.48 -2.77 16.98
N LEU A 172 37.64 -1.77 17.18
CA LEU A 172 37.66 -0.98 18.42
C LEU A 172 37.23 -1.80 19.65
N ILE A 173 36.22 -2.67 19.52
CA ILE A 173 35.68 -3.44 20.65
C ILE A 173 36.54 -4.66 20.97
N PHE A 174 37.09 -5.37 19.99
CA PHE A 174 37.81 -6.63 20.22
C PHE A 174 39.33 -6.48 20.15
N VAL A 175 39.84 -5.72 19.18
CA VAL A 175 41.28 -5.65 18.90
C VAL A 175 41.97 -4.64 19.82
N LEU A 176 41.39 -3.45 20.00
CA LEU A 176 41.95 -2.41 20.87
C LEU A 176 42.18 -2.86 22.33
N PRO A 177 41.22 -3.49 23.05
CA PRO A 177 41.48 -3.92 24.42
C PRO A 177 42.54 -5.01 24.52
N ARG A 178 42.64 -5.89 23.50
CA ARG A 178 43.72 -6.88 23.43
C ARG A 178 45.09 -6.22 23.33
N PHE A 179 45.21 -5.15 22.53
CA PHE A 179 46.43 -4.35 22.50
C PHE A 179 46.72 -3.67 23.84
N LEU A 180 45.71 -3.06 24.48
CA LEU A 180 45.90 -2.43 25.79
C LEU A 180 46.40 -3.42 26.84
N LEU A 181 45.91 -4.67 26.85
CA LEU A 181 46.41 -5.71 27.76
C LEU A 181 47.89 -6.06 27.51
N VAL A 182 48.36 -6.02 26.26
CA VAL A 182 49.77 -6.24 25.93
C VAL A 182 50.63 -5.10 26.45
N PHE A 183 50.15 -3.85 26.40
CA PHE A 183 50.91 -2.69 26.91
C PHE A 183 50.82 -2.53 28.43
N ALA A 184 49.69 -2.87 29.05
CA ALA A 184 49.47 -2.76 30.49
C ALA A 184 50.36 -3.68 31.35
N GLY A 185 50.99 -4.69 30.74
CA GLY A 185 51.98 -5.55 31.40
C GLY A 185 53.46 -5.19 31.13
N ASN A 186 53.73 -4.14 30.35
CA ASN A 186 55.06 -3.80 29.83
C ASN A 186 55.55 -2.40 30.23
N GLU A 187 55.09 -1.84 31.37
CA GLU A 187 55.67 -0.59 31.89
C GLU A 187 57.14 -0.74 32.32
N ASP A 188 57.65 -1.97 32.51
CA ASP A 188 59.02 -2.24 32.96
C ASP A 188 60.01 -2.78 31.90
N MET A 189 59.61 -2.86 30.63
CA MET A 189 60.53 -3.29 29.57
C MET A 189 60.49 -2.36 28.35
N LEU A 190 60.95 -1.12 28.56
CA LEU A 190 61.73 -0.48 27.50
C LEU A 190 62.89 -1.43 27.16
N PRO A 191 62.98 -1.93 25.91
CA PRO A 191 64.07 -2.80 25.50
C PRO A 191 65.42 -2.14 25.83
N ALA A 192 66.38 -2.94 26.31
CA ALA A 192 67.72 -2.49 26.67
C ALA A 192 68.35 -1.42 25.74
N PRO A 193 68.22 -1.46 24.40
CA PRO A 193 68.76 -0.41 23.54
C PRO A 193 68.23 1.02 23.82
N THR A 194 66.99 1.19 24.30
CA THR A 194 66.44 2.53 24.61
C THR A 194 66.98 3.09 25.93
N LYS A 195 67.25 2.23 26.92
CA LYS A 195 67.88 2.62 28.20
C LYS A 195 69.33 3.08 28.03
N ILE A 196 70.03 2.56 27.01
CA ILE A 196 71.44 2.92 26.73
C ILE A 196 71.58 4.32 26.11
N ILE A 197 70.55 4.85 25.43
CA ILE A 197 70.62 6.16 24.77
C ILE A 197 70.22 7.31 25.71
N MET A 198 69.46 7.03 26.77
CA MET A 198 69.04 8.02 27.77
C MET A 198 70.00 8.16 28.98
N ALA A 199 71.02 7.30 29.09
CA ALA A 199 72.06 7.36 30.12
C ALA A 199 73.34 8.02 29.55
#